data_AF-A0AAE0SLD9-F1
#
_entry.id   AF-A0AAE0SLD9-F1
#
_cell.length_a   1.000
_cell.length_b   1.000
_cell.length_c   1.000
_cell.angle_alpha   90.00
_cell.angle_beta   90.00
_cell.angle_gamma   90.00
#
_symmetry.space_group_name_H-M   'P 1'
#
loop_
_entity.id
_entity.type
_entity.pdbx_description
1 polymer ?
#
loop_
_entity_poly.entity_id
_entity_poly.type
_entity_poly.pdbx_seq_one_letter_code
_entity_poly.pdbx_strand_id
1 'polypeptide(L)'
;MDTLKLDHNDPVESGYGFTVKLEYNKSVDSGYGYTVKLEYNKSVESGCGYTVKSEYNESVESGYGYTVKLECNKFVESGYGNNIKLEYNMSVESGCGYTVKLEYNESVESEYGYTVKLEYNGSVKSWSKLNVARRRRLSCTLTFLNPFPAQLP
;
A
#
# COMPACT_ATOMS: atom_id res chain seq x y z
N MET A 1 -14.19 -20.80 6.66
CA MET A 1 -13.15 -20.08 5.89
C MET A 1 -12.60 -21.08 4.90
N ASP A 2 -13.09 -21.04 3.66
CA ASP A 2 -12.54 -21.91 2.63
C ASP A 2 -11.24 -21.29 2.10
N THR A 3 -10.27 -22.15 1.83
CA THR A 3 -8.97 -21.73 1.29
C THR A 3 -8.93 -22.11 -0.17
N LEU A 4 -8.89 -21.11 -1.05
CA LEU A 4 -8.65 -21.30 -2.48
C LEU A 4 -7.13 -21.36 -2.70
N LYS A 5 -6.65 -22.51 -3.18
CA LYS A 5 -5.31 -22.67 -3.71
C LYS A 5 -5.45 -22.86 -5.22
N LEU A 6 -4.88 -21.96 -6.00
CA LEU A 6 -4.83 -22.09 -7.44
C LEU A 6 -3.39 -21.85 -7.89
N ASP A 7 -2.89 -22.72 -8.77
CA ASP A 7 -1.60 -22.54 -9.47
C ASP A 7 -1.74 -21.67 -10.73
N HIS A 8 -2.96 -21.23 -11.07
CA HIS A 8 -3.26 -20.69 -12.39
C HIS A 8 -3.34 -19.17 -12.42
N ASN A 9 -2.84 -18.64 -13.53
CA ASN A 9 -2.66 -17.22 -13.86
C ASN A 9 -3.96 -16.48 -14.21
N ASP A 10 -5.09 -16.94 -13.70
CA ASP A 10 -6.42 -16.43 -14.04
C ASP A 10 -6.91 -15.43 -12.99
N PRO A 11 -7.70 -14.41 -13.38
CA PRO A 11 -8.27 -13.47 -12.43
C PRO A 11 -9.13 -14.19 -11.38
N VAL A 12 -8.98 -13.81 -10.12
CA VAL A 12 -9.81 -14.31 -9.02
C VAL A 12 -10.70 -13.18 -8.54
N GLU A 13 -12.00 -13.36 -8.63
CA GLU A 13 -13.01 -12.42 -8.12
C GLU A 13 -13.81 -13.10 -6.99
N SER A 14 -13.97 -12.43 -5.86
CA SER A 14 -14.72 -13.00 -4.73
C SER A 14 -15.43 -11.94 -3.87
N GLY A 15 -16.69 -12.21 -3.50
CA GLY A 15 -17.54 -11.28 -2.75
C GLY A 15 -17.35 -11.26 -1.22
N TYR A 16 -17.34 -12.42 -0.54
CA TYR A 16 -17.15 -12.51 0.92
C TYR A 16 -16.23 -13.65 1.42
N GLY A 17 -15.21 -13.33 2.23
CA GLY A 17 -14.69 -14.22 3.30
C GLY A 17 -13.89 -15.48 2.92
N PHE A 18 -12.82 -15.37 2.13
CA PHE A 18 -11.93 -16.49 1.80
C PHE A 18 -10.45 -16.21 2.11
N THR A 19 -9.65 -17.28 2.22
CA THR A 19 -8.18 -17.18 2.15
C THR A 19 -7.74 -17.64 0.78
N VAL A 20 -7.00 -16.78 0.08
CA VAL A 20 -6.49 -17.09 -1.26
C VAL A 20 -4.98 -17.25 -1.18
N LYS A 21 -4.46 -18.37 -1.70
CA LYS A 21 -3.03 -18.61 -1.87
C LYS A 21 -2.76 -18.90 -3.34
N LEU A 22 -1.94 -18.07 -3.97
CA LEU A 22 -1.63 -18.17 -5.39
C LEU A 22 -0.11 -18.05 -5.57
N GLU A 23 0.48 -18.89 -6.41
CA GLU A 23 1.88 -18.74 -6.81
C GLU A 23 2.00 -17.67 -7.91
N TYR A 24 1.22 -17.80 -8.99
CA TYR A 24 1.18 -16.84 -10.09
C TYR A 24 -0.24 -16.40 -10.40
N ASN A 25 -0.48 -15.08 -10.42
CA ASN A 25 -1.81 -14.56 -10.73
C ASN A 25 -1.80 -13.22 -11.46
N LYS A 26 -2.69 -13.05 -12.45
CA LYS A 26 -2.86 -11.76 -13.13
C LYS A 26 -3.55 -10.71 -12.27
N SER A 27 -4.68 -11.02 -11.66
CA SER A 27 -5.44 -10.04 -10.88
C SER A 27 -6.26 -10.71 -9.79
N VAL A 28 -6.29 -10.12 -8.61
CA VAL A 28 -7.21 -10.50 -7.54
C VAL A 28 -8.10 -9.32 -7.22
N ASP A 29 -9.41 -9.52 -7.31
CA ASP A 29 -10.43 -8.55 -6.88
C ASP A 29 -11.27 -9.17 -5.76
N SER A 30 -11.48 -8.40 -4.69
CA SER A 30 -12.15 -8.88 -3.49
C SER A 30 -12.98 -7.81 -2.76
N GLY A 31 -14.21 -8.18 -2.38
CA GLY A 31 -15.21 -7.30 -1.74
C GLY A 31 -15.03 -7.07 -0.23
N TYR A 32 -15.26 -8.09 0.62
CA TYR A 32 -15.06 -7.99 2.09
C TYR A 32 -14.31 -9.15 2.79
N GLY A 33 -13.29 -8.81 3.61
CA GLY A 33 -12.78 -9.68 4.69
C GLY A 33 -11.87 -10.85 4.30
N TYR A 34 -10.74 -10.60 3.63
CA TYR A 34 -9.86 -11.69 3.13
C TYR A 34 -8.41 -11.62 3.60
N THR A 35 -7.75 -12.78 3.51
CA THR A 35 -6.29 -12.88 3.53
C THR A 35 -5.81 -13.42 2.19
N VAL A 36 -5.02 -12.63 1.47
CA VAL A 36 -4.44 -13.00 0.19
C VAL A 36 -2.93 -13.18 0.36
N LYS A 37 -2.41 -14.34 -0.05
CA LYS A 37 -0.97 -14.61 -0.12
C LYS A 37 -0.59 -14.94 -1.55
N LEU A 38 0.33 -14.17 -2.10
CA LEU A 38 0.76 -14.24 -3.48
C LEU A 38 2.29 -14.36 -3.50
N GLU A 39 2.85 -15.17 -4.39
CA GLU A 39 4.28 -15.07 -4.69
C GLU A 39 4.49 -14.00 -5.77
N TYR A 40 3.83 -14.17 -6.91
CA TYR A 40 3.84 -13.24 -8.02
C TYR A 40 2.43 -12.83 -8.43
N ASN A 41 2.17 -11.53 -8.43
CA ASN A 41 0.92 -11.02 -8.93
C ASN A 41 1.07 -9.69 -9.68
N LYS A 42 0.22 -9.44 -10.68
CA LYS A 42 0.22 -8.17 -11.38
C LYS A 42 -0.56 -7.10 -10.62
N SER A 43 -1.84 -7.35 -10.32
CA SER A 43 -2.68 -6.42 -9.57
C SER A 43 -3.50 -7.08 -8.47
N VAL A 44 -3.67 -6.36 -7.35
CA VAL A 44 -4.62 -6.71 -6.29
C VAL A 44 -5.50 -5.50 -6.01
N GLU A 45 -6.81 -5.70 -6.07
CA GLU A 45 -7.82 -4.72 -5.68
C GLU A 45 -8.66 -5.27 -4.52
N SER A 46 -8.98 -4.41 -3.55
CA SER A 46 -9.71 -4.83 -2.35
C SER A 46 -10.56 -3.71 -1.71
N GLY A 47 -11.79 -4.06 -1.33
CA GLY A 47 -12.83 -3.16 -0.81
C GLY A 47 -12.72 -2.75 0.68
N CYS A 48 -13.05 -3.64 1.63
CA CYS A 48 -12.83 -3.42 3.09
C CYS A 48 -12.25 -4.62 3.91
N GLY A 49 -11.25 -4.36 4.78
CA GLY A 49 -10.82 -5.23 5.88
C GLY A 49 -9.91 -6.42 5.51
N TYR A 50 -8.67 -6.20 5.06
CA TYR A 50 -7.83 -7.28 4.52
C TYR A 50 -6.39 -7.35 5.00
N THR A 51 -5.79 -8.51 4.79
CA THR A 51 -4.33 -8.68 4.78
C THR A 51 -3.84 -9.18 3.42
N VAL A 52 -3.00 -8.40 2.75
CA VAL A 52 -2.31 -8.80 1.52
C VAL A 52 -0.84 -9.07 1.84
N LYS A 53 -0.35 -10.23 1.43
CA LYS A 53 1.08 -10.58 1.47
C LYS A 53 1.53 -10.99 0.07
N SER A 54 2.52 -10.30 -0.47
CA SER A 54 3.09 -10.62 -1.79
C SER A 54 4.61 -10.56 -1.74
N GLU A 55 5.30 -11.46 -2.43
CA GLU A 55 6.74 -11.27 -2.67
C GLU A 55 6.95 -10.23 -3.78
N TYR A 56 6.29 -10.44 -4.92
CA TYR A 56 6.32 -9.52 -6.04
C TYR A 56 4.92 -9.09 -6.47
N ASN A 57 4.71 -7.78 -6.56
CA ASN A 57 3.44 -7.23 -7.02
C ASN A 57 3.61 -5.98 -7.87
N GLU A 58 2.95 -5.81 -9.02
CA GLU A 58 3.06 -4.52 -9.74
C GLU A 58 2.23 -3.42 -9.07
N SER A 59 0.96 -3.68 -8.77
CA SER A 59 0.03 -2.70 -8.21
C SER A 59 -0.89 -3.28 -7.14
N VAL A 60 -1.02 -2.57 -6.02
CA VAL A 60 -1.99 -2.91 -4.97
C VAL A 60 -2.87 -1.71 -4.69
N GLU A 61 -4.18 -1.88 -4.82
CA GLU A 61 -5.20 -0.89 -4.49
C GLU A 61 -6.09 -1.41 -3.36
N SER A 62 -6.37 -0.55 -2.37
CA SER A 62 -7.10 -0.94 -1.17
C SER A 62 -7.95 0.19 -0.59
N GLY A 63 -9.22 -0.08 -0.27
CA GLY A 63 -10.20 0.90 0.26
C GLY A 63 -10.09 1.23 1.77
N TYR A 64 -10.81 0.53 2.67
CA TYR A 64 -10.73 0.69 4.13
C TYR A 64 -10.07 -0.47 4.95
N GLY A 65 -9.15 -0.15 5.86
CA GLY A 65 -8.75 -0.99 7.00
C GLY A 65 -7.84 -2.19 6.70
N TYR A 66 -6.61 -1.94 6.22
CA TYR A 66 -5.73 -2.94 5.62
C TYR A 66 -4.42 -3.18 6.34
N THR A 67 -3.87 -4.37 6.14
CA THR A 67 -2.44 -4.66 6.33
C THR A 67 -1.82 -5.17 5.03
N VAL A 68 -0.95 -4.39 4.42
CA VAL A 68 -0.23 -4.76 3.19
C VAL A 68 1.22 -5.04 3.55
N LYS A 69 1.73 -6.21 3.16
CA LYS A 69 3.15 -6.58 3.29
C LYS A 69 3.66 -7.05 1.94
N LEU A 70 4.51 -6.26 1.29
CA LEU A 70 5.10 -6.59 0.00
C LEU A 70 6.62 -6.54 0.10
N GLU A 71 7.33 -7.47 -0.53
CA GLU A 71 8.80 -7.37 -0.61
C GLU A 71 9.19 -6.43 -1.74
N CYS A 72 8.68 -6.66 -2.95
CA CYS A 72 8.92 -5.83 -4.12
C CYS A 72 7.60 -5.40 -4.74
N ASN A 73 7.36 -4.08 -4.83
CA ASN A 73 6.18 -3.58 -5.51
C ASN A 73 6.41 -2.25 -6.24
N LYS A 74 5.72 -1.99 -7.37
CA LYS A 74 5.87 -0.70 -8.05
C LYS A 74 4.96 0.36 -7.44
N PHE A 75 3.66 0.06 -7.35
CA PHE A 75 2.65 1.01 -6.90
C PHE A 75 1.77 0.43 -5.79
N VAL A 76 1.59 1.21 -4.72
CA VAL A 76 0.58 0.94 -3.69
C VAL A 76 -0.31 2.16 -3.54
N GLU A 77 -1.60 1.96 -3.71
CA GLU A 77 -2.65 2.94 -3.42
C GLU A 77 -3.52 2.43 -2.28
N SER A 78 -3.78 3.31 -1.32
CA SER A 78 -4.52 2.93 -0.12
C SER A 78 -5.41 4.05 0.41
N GLY A 79 -6.72 3.80 0.46
CA GLY A 79 -7.72 4.56 1.23
C GLY A 79 -7.60 4.24 2.73
N TYR A 80 -8.56 4.62 3.58
CA TYR A 80 -8.43 4.85 5.02
C TYR A 80 -7.94 3.70 5.94
N GLY A 81 -7.08 4.02 6.93
CA GLY A 81 -6.86 3.20 8.14
C GLY A 81 -5.93 1.99 7.99
N ASN A 82 -4.87 2.10 7.19
CA ASN A 82 -4.01 0.99 6.77
C ASN A 82 -2.62 0.96 7.42
N ASN A 83 -2.03 -0.24 7.42
CA ASN A 83 -0.66 -0.51 7.79
C ASN A 83 0.08 -1.11 6.60
N ILE A 84 1.07 -0.40 6.08
CA ILE A 84 1.81 -0.83 4.88
C ILE A 84 3.27 -1.08 5.28
N LYS A 85 3.77 -2.26 4.95
CA LYS A 85 5.19 -2.61 5.07
C LYS A 85 5.71 -3.01 3.69
N LEU A 86 6.63 -2.23 3.12
CA LEU A 86 7.29 -2.55 1.86
C LEU A 86 8.80 -2.58 2.08
N GLU A 87 9.50 -3.50 1.40
CA GLU A 87 10.97 -3.51 1.40
C GLU A 87 11.49 -2.67 0.25
N TYR A 88 11.03 -2.95 -0.98
CA TYR A 88 11.31 -2.15 -2.16
C TYR A 88 10.03 -1.67 -2.81
N ASN A 89 9.88 -0.36 -2.91
CA ASN A 89 8.77 0.23 -3.64
C ASN A 89 9.15 1.49 -4.44
N MET A 90 8.42 1.77 -5.53
CA MET A 90 8.65 2.98 -6.33
C MET A 90 7.75 4.13 -5.87
N SER A 91 6.46 3.85 -5.68
CA SER A 91 5.50 4.86 -5.23
C SER A 91 4.47 4.28 -4.27
N VAL A 92 4.19 5.05 -3.21
CA VAL A 92 3.04 4.83 -2.31
C VAL A 92 2.17 6.07 -2.29
N GLU A 93 0.89 5.89 -2.56
CA GLU A 93 -0.16 6.89 -2.39
C GLU A 93 -1.13 6.45 -1.30
N SER A 94 -1.47 7.37 -0.40
CA SER A 94 -2.32 7.02 0.74
C SER A 94 -3.18 8.20 1.24
N GLY A 95 -4.49 7.95 1.49
CA GLY A 95 -5.45 8.96 2.02
C GLY A 95 -5.26 9.36 3.50
N CYS A 96 -6.16 8.92 4.41
CA CYS A 96 -6.09 9.22 5.85
C CYS A 96 -5.72 8.04 6.79
N GLY A 97 -4.83 8.29 7.77
CA GLY A 97 -4.68 7.51 9.00
C GLY A 97 -3.80 6.26 8.89
N TYR A 98 -2.54 6.39 8.48
CA TYR A 98 -1.68 5.23 8.20
C TYR A 98 -0.38 5.17 8.98
N THR A 99 0.13 3.94 9.06
CA THR A 99 1.52 3.64 9.39
C THR A 99 2.19 2.95 8.22
N VAL A 100 3.25 3.56 7.69
CA VAL A 100 3.98 3.02 6.55
C VAL A 100 5.45 2.83 6.91
N LYS A 101 5.93 1.62 6.66
CA LYS A 101 7.32 1.22 6.90
C LYS A 101 7.93 0.83 5.57
N LEU A 102 8.94 1.57 5.13
CA LEU A 102 9.61 1.36 3.87
C LEU A 102 11.11 1.26 4.12
N GLU A 103 11.73 0.23 3.55
CA GLU A 103 13.18 0.13 3.56
C GLU A 103 13.76 0.96 2.41
N TYR A 104 13.26 0.78 1.19
CA TYR A 104 13.58 1.57 0.02
C TYR A 104 12.32 2.07 -0.68
N ASN A 105 12.25 3.38 -0.90
CA ASN A 105 11.20 4.01 -1.70
C ASN A 105 11.75 5.16 -2.58
N GLU A 106 11.14 5.45 -3.73
CA GLU A 106 11.43 6.68 -4.48
C GLU A 106 10.51 7.83 -4.08
N SER A 107 9.22 7.56 -3.87
CA SER A 107 8.19 8.58 -3.65
C SER A 107 7.06 8.11 -2.74
N VAL A 108 6.68 8.96 -1.80
CA VAL A 108 5.52 8.72 -0.93
C VAL A 108 4.64 9.96 -0.90
N GLU A 109 3.36 9.79 -1.20
CA GLU A 109 2.33 10.82 -1.13
C GLU A 109 1.25 10.45 -0.12
N SER A 110 0.85 11.43 0.69
CA SER A 110 -0.11 11.23 1.77
C SER A 110 -1.01 12.45 1.97
N GLU A 111 -2.30 12.23 2.26
CA GLU A 111 -3.20 13.33 2.59
C GLU A 111 -3.19 13.64 4.10
N TYR A 112 -3.71 12.74 4.95
CA TYR A 112 -3.96 13.02 6.37
C TYR A 112 -3.42 12.00 7.37
N GLY A 113 -2.77 12.47 8.45
CA GLY A 113 -2.48 11.66 9.64
C GLY A 113 -1.56 10.47 9.38
N TYR A 114 -0.29 10.75 9.04
CA TYR A 114 0.63 9.74 8.52
C TYR A 114 1.88 9.56 9.40
N THR A 115 2.25 8.31 9.69
CA THR A 115 3.52 7.95 10.33
C THR A 115 4.38 7.13 9.37
N VAL A 116 5.52 7.68 8.95
CA VAL A 116 6.46 6.99 8.04
C VAL A 116 7.72 6.63 8.77
N LYS A 117 8.10 5.36 8.66
CA LYS A 117 9.45 4.90 9.01
C LYS A 117 10.14 4.54 7.72
N LEU A 118 11.20 5.28 7.41
CA LEU A 118 11.93 5.17 6.15
C LEU A 118 13.39 4.88 6.47
N GLU A 119 13.97 3.88 5.83
CA GLU A 119 15.43 3.73 5.80
C GLU A 119 16.04 4.54 4.66
N TYR A 120 15.50 4.37 3.45
CA TYR A 120 15.88 5.06 2.22
C TYR A 120 14.64 5.58 1.50
N ASN A 121 14.60 6.89 1.22
CA ASN A 121 13.56 7.47 0.37
C ASN A 121 14.10 8.64 -0.48
N GLY A 122 13.61 8.80 -1.71
CA GLY A 122 13.84 9.97 -2.56
C GLY A 122 12.98 11.19 -2.18
N SER A 123 11.67 11.02 -2.04
CA SER A 123 10.73 12.14 -1.83
C SER A 123 9.53 11.78 -0.95
N VAL A 124 9.10 12.71 -0.10
CA VAL A 124 7.86 12.60 0.67
C VAL A 124 7.03 13.86 0.50
N LYS A 125 5.78 13.70 0.10
CA LYS A 125 4.77 14.76 0.04
C LYS A 125 3.66 14.47 1.04
N SER A 126 3.25 15.50 1.76
CA SER A 126 2.10 15.40 2.65
C SER A 126 1.26 16.66 2.63
N TRP A 127 -0.06 16.51 2.62
CA TRP A 127 -1.01 17.62 2.70
C TRP A 127 -1.28 18.10 4.13
N SER A 128 -0.80 17.35 5.13
CA SER A 128 -1.03 17.69 6.53
C SER A 128 0.12 17.21 7.43
N LYS A 129 -0.14 17.06 8.73
CA LYS A 129 0.89 16.74 9.72
C LYS A 129 1.49 15.36 9.46
N LEU A 130 2.79 15.35 9.24
CA LEU A 130 3.58 14.16 8.92
C LEU A 130 4.59 13.85 10.03
N ASN A 131 4.58 12.61 10.54
CA ASN A 131 5.62 12.12 11.44
C ASN A 131 6.58 11.20 10.66
N VAL A 132 7.79 11.69 10.36
CA VAL A 132 8.83 10.89 9.69
C VAL A 132 9.94 10.51 10.66
N ALA A 133 10.18 9.21 10.83
CA ALA A 133 11.37 8.70 11.49
C ALA A 133 12.33 8.12 10.43
N ARG A 134 13.54 8.71 10.33
CA ARG A 134 14.58 8.28 9.38
C ARG A 134 15.80 7.71 10.12
N ARG A 135 16.37 6.61 9.62
CA ARG A 135 17.59 6.00 10.20
C ARG A 135 18.90 6.36 9.48
N ARG A 136 18.90 6.73 8.19
CA ARG A 136 20.12 7.07 7.44
C ARG A 136 19.98 8.37 6.63
N ARG A 137 21.06 9.15 6.57
CA ARG A 137 21.14 10.46 5.88
C ARG A 137 21.34 10.25 4.38
N LEU A 138 20.26 10.35 3.61
CA LEU A 138 20.29 10.75 2.19
C LEU A 138 19.20 11.81 1.96
N SER A 139 19.42 12.67 0.98
CA SER A 139 18.58 13.83 0.67
C SER A 139 17.17 13.40 0.31
N CYS A 140 16.24 13.52 1.25
CA CYS A 140 14.83 13.32 0.98
C CYS A 140 14.10 14.64 1.13
N THR A 141 13.52 15.10 0.02
CA THR A 141 12.73 16.33 -0.04
C THR A 141 11.39 16.08 0.63
N LEU A 142 11.12 16.85 1.69
CA LEU A 142 9.81 16.87 2.32
C LEU A 142 9.05 18.11 1.84
N THR A 143 7.95 17.90 1.13
CA THR A 143 7.08 18.98 0.69
C THR A 143 5.74 18.90 1.42
N PHE A 144 5.40 19.97 2.13
CA PHE A 144 4.06 20.17 2.65
C PHE A 144 3.23 20.88 1.59
N LEU A 145 2.19 20.21 1.10
CA LEU A 145 1.24 20.77 0.15
C LEU A 145 0.17 21.52 0.96
N ASN A 146 0.18 22.85 0.89
CA ASN A 146 -0.75 23.68 1.67
C ASN A 146 -2.19 23.42 1.22
N PRO A 147 -3.12 23.04 2.13
CA PRO A 147 -4.52 22.78 1.78
C PRO A 147 -5.37 24.05 1.62
N PHE A 148 -4.80 25.24 1.82
CA PHE A 148 -5.48 26.51 1.61
C PHE A 148 -4.75 27.34 0.54
N PRO A 149 -5.33 27.55 -0.67
CA PRO A 149 -4.92 28.71 -1.46
C PRO A 149 -5.21 29.95 -0.62
N ALA A 150 -4.25 30.87 -0.54
CA ALA A 150 -4.46 32.17 0.07
C ALA A 150 -5.79 32.75 -0.45
N GLN A 151 -6.73 33.06 0.45
CA GLN A 151 -7.88 33.88 0.08
C GLN A 151 -7.32 35.17 -0.51
N LEU A 152 -7.54 35.37 -1.81
CA LEU A 152 -7.26 36.64 -2.48
C LEU A 152 -8.13 37.73 -1.85
N PRO A 153 -7.61 38.96 -1.71
CA PRO A 153 -8.22 40.04 -0.92
C PRO A 153 -9.60 40.46 -1.41
#